data_AF-A0A7N0VHB6-F1
#
_entry.id   AF-A0A7N0VHB6-F1
#
_cell.length_a   1.000
_cell.length_b   1.000
_cell.length_c   1.000
_cell.angle_alpha   90.00
_cell.angle_beta   90.00
_cell.angle_gamma   90.00
#
_symmetry.space_group_name_H-M   'P 1'
#
loop_
_entity.id
_entity.type
_entity.pdbx_description
1 polymer ?
#
loop_
_entity_poly.entity_id
_entity_poly.type
_entity_poly.pdbx_seq_one_letter_code
_entity_poly.pdbx_strand_id
1 'polypeptide(L)'
;MPLISSFSSSSTSLHHHSLPTHHHHSLRLHHQTTRFSPNHPSSSLSLFTPPGRHPAALDHHRQLFCIPVTTNTCFNPSSVISSDAEQVAKAAALSLVDEFDPTIPIQTALTPPSSWYTNPSFHPLELSRVFYTGWQAVGYSQQLENPGDFFTGSLGNVEYVVCRDLDGKINAFHNVCRHHASLLMSQSGQTSCFVCPYHGWTYGLDGSLAKATRITGIKNFNVKEFGLIPIKVGAWGPFILLNLGAATSTQQNTDESTVEDEWLGDCSEIQTIKGVDSSLRFICRRSYTIECNWKVFVDNYLDGGYHVPYAHKGLASGLDLDSYSTTIYEKLSIQKCGGGPTANSDEFDRLGSEALYAYIYPNFMINRYGPWMDTNLVLPLGHRKCRVVFDYFLEASLMDDTAFIERSLDESEIVQNEDIKLSEGVQRGLESPAFSRGRYAPTVEKPMHHFHCLLYHDLLRS
;
A
#
# COMPACT_ATOMS: atom_id res chain seq x y z
N MET A 1 21.67 -51.95 52.86
CA MET A 1 22.26 -53.22 52.39
C MET A 1 21.36 -53.79 51.30
N PRO A 2 21.89 -54.46 50.26
CA PRO A 2 22.80 -53.93 49.21
C PRO A 2 22.25 -54.31 47.79
N LEU A 3 22.86 -54.09 46.61
CA LEU A 3 24.13 -53.52 46.07
C LEU A 3 23.75 -52.41 45.03
N ILE A 4 24.57 -51.60 44.34
CA ILE A 4 26.00 -51.53 43.96
C ILE A 4 26.45 -52.37 42.73
N SER A 5 26.53 -51.74 41.56
CA SER A 5 27.77 -51.57 40.74
C SER A 5 27.44 -50.76 39.46
N SER A 6 28.18 -49.80 38.88
CA SER A 6 29.51 -49.15 39.06
C SER A 6 30.57 -49.46 37.99
N PHE A 7 31.17 -48.40 37.41
CA PHE A 7 32.41 -48.35 36.59
C PHE A 7 32.33 -48.89 35.13
N SER A 8 33.10 -48.37 34.15
CA SER A 8 34.04 -47.23 34.12
C SER A 8 34.37 -46.72 32.70
N SER A 9 34.87 -45.49 32.66
CA SER A 9 35.49 -44.72 31.57
C SER A 9 36.76 -45.26 30.87
N SER A 10 36.93 -44.88 29.60
CA SER A 10 38.18 -44.39 28.96
C SER A 10 37.82 -43.83 27.56
N SER A 11 38.22 -42.67 27.01
CA SER A 11 39.40 -41.76 27.05
C SER A 11 40.46 -42.03 25.95
N THR A 12 40.71 -40.98 25.14
CA THR A 12 41.73 -40.76 24.06
C THR A 12 41.26 -41.00 22.61
N SER A 13 41.74 -40.28 21.57
CA SER A 13 42.85 -39.30 21.46
C SER A 13 42.54 -38.14 20.47
N LEU A 14 43.35 -37.07 20.53
CA LEU A 14 43.42 -36.00 19.52
C LEU A 14 44.18 -36.45 18.26
N HIS A 15 43.84 -35.87 17.10
CA HIS A 15 44.77 -35.74 15.97
C HIS A 15 44.63 -34.36 15.30
N HIS A 16 45.75 -33.61 15.26
CA HIS A 16 45.94 -32.48 14.35
C HIS A 16 46.22 -33.00 12.94
N HIS A 17 45.76 -32.28 11.90
CA HIS A 17 46.58 -32.08 10.70
C HIS A 17 46.26 -30.76 9.97
N SER A 18 47.30 -30.27 9.30
CA SER A 18 47.56 -28.91 8.84
C SER A 18 46.77 -28.41 7.62
N LEU A 19 46.80 -27.08 7.45
CA LEU A 19 46.50 -26.31 6.23
C LEU A 19 47.26 -26.84 4.98
N PRO A 20 46.78 -26.45 3.79
CA PRO A 20 47.62 -25.57 2.97
C PRO A 20 46.93 -24.29 2.49
N THR A 21 47.70 -23.21 2.48
CA THR A 21 47.43 -21.97 1.72
C THR A 21 47.64 -22.19 0.23
N HIS A 22 46.95 -21.45 -0.66
CA HIS A 22 47.61 -20.53 -1.62
C HIS A 22 46.68 -19.74 -2.55
N HIS A 23 47.14 -18.53 -2.87
CA HIS A 23 46.90 -17.69 -4.04
C HIS A 23 45.53 -17.03 -4.34
N HIS A 24 45.51 -15.73 -4.05
CA HIS A 24 44.84 -14.70 -4.86
C HIS A 24 44.97 -14.94 -6.37
N HIS A 25 43.89 -14.65 -7.11
CA HIS A 25 44.01 -13.99 -8.41
C HIS A 25 43.08 -12.78 -8.49
N SER A 26 43.69 -11.58 -8.63
CA SER A 26 42.96 -10.37 -8.96
C SER A 26 42.78 -10.28 -10.47
N LEU A 27 41.55 -10.08 -10.94
CA LEU A 27 41.27 -9.70 -12.32
C LEU A 27 40.64 -8.32 -12.36
N ARG A 28 41.50 -7.31 -12.55
CA ARG A 28 41.08 -5.98 -12.99
C ARG A 28 40.64 -6.08 -14.45
N LEU A 29 39.37 -5.81 -14.74
CA LEU A 29 38.96 -5.42 -16.09
C LEU A 29 39.12 -3.90 -16.23
N HIS A 30 39.96 -3.49 -17.18
CA HIS A 30 40.18 -2.10 -17.54
C HIS A 30 39.34 -1.73 -18.75
N HIS A 31 38.74 -0.53 -18.68
CA HIS A 31 38.37 0.36 -19.79
C HIS A 31 37.83 -0.24 -21.10
N GLN A 32 36.66 0.24 -21.49
CA GLN A 32 36.63 1.22 -22.58
C GLN A 32 35.46 2.21 -22.45
N THR A 33 35.79 3.47 -22.24
CA THR A 33 34.88 4.62 -22.27
C THR A 33 34.92 5.27 -23.65
N THR A 34 33.86 5.17 -24.43
CA THR A 34 33.71 5.90 -25.69
C THR A 34 33.04 7.25 -25.43
N ARG A 35 33.83 8.33 -25.46
CA ARG A 35 33.31 9.70 -25.47
C ARG A 35 32.80 10.04 -26.86
N PHE A 36 31.56 10.52 -26.96
CA PHE A 36 31.13 11.35 -28.08
C PHE A 36 31.11 12.81 -27.65
N SER A 37 31.68 13.68 -28.48
CA SER A 37 31.60 15.15 -28.37
C SER A 37 31.47 15.72 -29.79
N PRO A 38 30.75 16.84 -30.00
CA PRO A 38 30.19 17.17 -31.32
C PRO A 38 31.10 18.06 -32.18
N ASN A 39 30.88 18.02 -33.50
CA ASN A 39 31.44 18.97 -34.45
C ASN A 39 30.37 19.99 -34.91
N HIS A 40 30.73 21.27 -34.85
CA HIS A 40 30.09 22.41 -35.52
C HIS A 40 30.86 22.71 -36.83
N PRO A 41 30.32 23.44 -37.84
CA PRO A 41 30.31 24.93 -37.79
C PRO A 41 29.26 25.71 -38.65
N SER A 42 29.13 27.02 -38.36
CA SER A 42 28.73 28.16 -39.25
C SER A 42 27.38 28.13 -40.02
N SER A 43 26.66 29.22 -40.32
CA SER A 43 26.90 30.68 -40.43
C SER A 43 25.54 31.42 -40.36
N SER A 44 25.32 32.49 -39.57
CA SER A 44 25.60 33.94 -39.74
C SER A 44 24.67 34.76 -40.67
N LEU A 45 24.37 36.02 -40.25
CA LEU A 45 23.58 37.11 -40.88
C LEU A 45 22.06 37.05 -40.56
N SER A 46 21.42 37.90 -39.73
CA SER A 46 21.38 39.37 -39.51
C SER A 46 20.41 40.15 -40.42
N LEU A 47 19.47 40.93 -39.84
CA LEU A 47 19.41 42.42 -39.92
C LEU A 47 18.09 43.08 -39.41
N PHE A 48 18.26 44.23 -38.75
CA PHE A 48 17.39 45.42 -38.57
C PHE A 48 15.99 45.43 -37.89
N THR A 49 15.84 46.47 -37.06
CA THR A 49 14.73 47.04 -36.26
C THR A 49 14.67 48.57 -36.55
N PRO A 50 13.88 49.46 -35.87
CA PRO A 50 12.51 49.47 -35.27
C PRO A 50 11.73 50.74 -35.81
N PRO A 51 11.05 51.68 -35.07
CA PRO A 51 10.33 51.70 -33.78
C PRO A 51 8.95 52.45 -33.75
N GLY A 52 8.25 52.40 -32.59
CA GLY A 52 7.25 53.39 -32.14
C GLY A 52 6.19 52.78 -31.20
N ARG A 53 5.63 53.45 -30.17
CA ARG A 53 5.85 54.78 -29.53
C ARG A 53 5.47 54.68 -28.03
N HIS A 54 6.02 55.55 -27.17
CA HIS A 54 5.46 55.84 -25.83
C HIS A 54 4.17 56.67 -25.92
N PRO A 55 3.36 56.75 -24.84
CA PRO A 55 3.46 57.95 -24.00
C PRO A 55 3.28 57.75 -22.48
N ALA A 56 3.72 58.79 -21.76
CA ALA A 56 3.23 59.31 -20.48
C ALA A 56 3.35 58.46 -19.18
N ALA A 57 4.07 59.04 -18.22
CA ALA A 57 3.95 58.71 -16.81
C ALA A 57 2.69 59.36 -16.20
N LEU A 58 2.14 58.74 -15.15
CA LEU A 58 1.26 59.39 -14.18
C LEU A 58 1.74 59.03 -12.77
N ASP A 59 2.10 60.07 -12.02
CA ASP A 59 2.62 59.98 -10.67
C ASP A 59 1.46 60.04 -9.67
N HIS A 60 1.28 58.98 -8.88
CA HIS A 60 0.24 58.90 -7.85
C HIS A 60 0.81 58.34 -6.55
N HIS A 61 1.18 59.27 -5.67
CA HIS A 61 1.26 59.03 -4.24
C HIS A 61 -0.01 58.33 -3.74
N ARG A 62 0.12 57.07 -3.30
CA ARG A 62 -0.80 56.45 -2.35
C ARG A 62 -0.06 56.06 -1.09
N GLN A 63 -0.58 56.52 0.04
CA GLN A 63 -0.09 56.16 1.36
C GLN A 63 -0.17 54.65 1.56
N LEU A 64 0.94 54.04 1.97
CA LEU A 64 0.98 52.66 2.41
C LEU A 64 0.30 52.57 3.78
N PHE A 65 -0.95 52.11 3.79
CA PHE A 65 -1.55 51.58 5.02
C PHE A 65 -0.88 50.23 5.33
N CYS A 66 -0.03 50.23 6.35
CA CYS A 66 0.49 48.99 6.93
C CYS A 66 -0.67 48.24 7.61
N ILE A 67 -1.22 47.23 6.93
CA ILE A 67 -2.07 46.22 7.56
C ILE A 67 -1.12 45.22 8.25
N PRO A 68 -1.25 44.98 9.57
CA PRO A 68 -0.44 43.97 10.25
C PRO A 68 -0.84 42.58 9.73
N VAL A 69 0.12 41.84 9.19
CA VAL A 69 -0.07 40.42 8.87
C VAL A 69 -0.14 39.64 10.18
N THR A 70 -1.35 39.30 10.61
CA THR A 70 -1.56 38.40 11.75
C THR A 70 -1.06 37.00 11.40
N THR A 71 -0.28 36.43 12.30
CA THR A 71 0.34 35.11 12.22
C THR A 71 -0.67 33.96 12.14
N ASN A 72 -0.26 32.87 11.50
CA ASN A 72 -0.86 31.52 11.57
C ASN A 72 -2.36 31.41 11.25
N THR A 73 -2.67 31.30 9.95
CA THR A 73 -3.72 30.35 9.52
C THR A 73 -3.05 29.01 9.19
N CYS A 74 -3.24 28.01 10.04
CA CYS A 74 -2.86 26.64 9.72
C CYS A 74 -3.60 26.20 8.45
N PHE A 75 -2.86 25.72 7.45
CA PHE A 75 -3.47 25.23 6.22
C PHE A 75 -4.10 23.87 6.51
N ASN A 76 -5.40 23.86 6.81
CA ASN A 76 -6.12 22.63 7.12
C ASN A 76 -6.43 21.89 5.80
N PRO A 77 -5.87 20.70 5.52
CA PRO A 77 -6.14 19.98 4.28
C PRO A 77 -7.62 19.58 4.15
N SER A 78 -8.40 19.54 5.24
CA SER A 78 -9.85 19.36 5.22
C SER A 78 -10.62 20.53 4.58
N SER A 79 -9.96 21.65 4.24
CA SER A 79 -10.57 22.79 3.54
C SER A 79 -10.17 22.89 2.07
N VAL A 80 -10.02 21.75 1.38
CA VAL A 80 -10.33 21.73 -0.06
C VAL A 80 -11.78 22.17 -0.18
N ILE A 81 -12.02 23.30 -0.87
CA ILE A 81 -13.37 23.70 -1.26
C ILE A 81 -13.82 22.67 -2.29
N SER A 82 -14.46 21.61 -1.81
CA SER A 82 -15.09 20.61 -2.65
C SER A 82 -16.02 21.32 -3.61
N SER A 83 -15.89 21.02 -4.90
CA SER A 83 -16.72 21.65 -5.92
C SER A 83 -18.21 21.38 -5.63
N ASP A 84 -19.11 22.25 -6.08
CA ASP A 84 -20.56 22.03 -5.90
C ASP A 84 -20.98 20.64 -6.41
N ALA A 85 -20.34 20.14 -7.48
CA ALA A 85 -20.55 18.80 -8.02
C ALA A 85 -20.12 17.67 -7.06
N GLU A 86 -19.03 17.87 -6.31
CA GLU A 86 -18.53 16.91 -5.31
C GLU A 86 -19.42 16.89 -4.06
N GLN A 87 -19.94 18.05 -3.63
CA GLN A 87 -20.93 18.11 -2.55
C GLN A 87 -22.26 17.47 -2.96
N VAL A 88 -22.75 17.72 -4.17
CA VAL A 88 -23.95 17.08 -4.71
C VAL A 88 -23.76 15.56 -4.85
N ALA A 89 -22.61 15.10 -5.35
CA ALA A 89 -22.29 13.68 -5.39
C ALA A 89 -22.28 13.07 -3.98
N LYS A 90 -21.60 13.71 -3.03
CA LYS A 90 -21.53 13.26 -1.63
C LYS A 90 -22.94 13.14 -1.01
N ALA A 91 -23.80 14.13 -1.20
CA ALA A 91 -25.18 14.10 -0.73
C ALA A 91 -26.02 12.98 -1.38
N ALA A 92 -25.86 12.77 -2.69
CA ALA A 92 -26.52 11.68 -3.41
C ALA A 92 -26.07 10.29 -2.92
N ALA A 93 -24.76 10.09 -2.71
CA ALA A 93 -24.21 8.86 -2.15
C ALA A 93 -24.75 8.59 -0.74
N LEU A 94 -24.71 9.59 0.16
CA LEU A 94 -25.21 9.44 1.54
C LEU A 94 -26.68 9.01 1.59
N SER A 95 -27.54 9.54 0.71
CA SER A 95 -28.95 9.12 0.64
C SER A 95 -29.17 7.65 0.24
N LEU A 96 -28.13 7.00 -0.30
CA LEU A 96 -28.11 5.59 -0.69
C LEU A 96 -27.34 4.72 0.32
N VAL A 97 -26.70 5.30 1.35
CA VAL A 97 -26.04 4.53 2.42
C VAL A 97 -27.09 3.99 3.39
N ASP A 98 -28.05 4.83 3.80
CA ASP A 98 -29.18 4.50 4.69
C ASP A 98 -30.10 3.39 4.14
N GLU A 99 -29.93 2.99 2.88
CA GLU A 99 -30.59 1.83 2.30
C GLU A 99 -30.12 0.50 2.93
N PHE A 100 -28.91 0.42 3.47
CA PHE A 100 -28.40 -0.74 4.23
C PHE A 100 -28.56 -0.48 5.73
N ASP A 101 -28.95 -1.49 6.50
CA ASP A 101 -29.11 -1.41 7.95
C ASP A 101 -28.13 -2.37 8.64
N PRO A 102 -27.05 -1.88 9.27
CA PRO A 102 -26.04 -2.73 9.92
C PRO A 102 -26.54 -3.37 11.22
N THR A 103 -27.71 -2.98 11.72
CA THR A 103 -28.29 -3.50 12.97
C THR A 103 -29.08 -4.79 12.76
N ILE A 104 -29.44 -5.11 11.51
CA ILE A 104 -30.14 -6.35 11.18
C ILE A 104 -29.15 -7.52 11.26
N PRO A 105 -29.43 -8.58 12.04
CA PRO A 105 -28.53 -9.72 12.14
C PRO A 105 -28.48 -10.48 10.81
N ILE A 106 -27.29 -11.03 10.47
CA ILE A 106 -26.97 -11.65 9.18
C ILE A 106 -28.00 -12.68 8.68
N GLN A 107 -28.66 -13.44 9.58
CA GLN A 107 -29.70 -14.41 9.23
C GLN A 107 -30.92 -13.78 8.54
N THR A 108 -31.16 -12.50 8.81
CA THR A 108 -32.25 -11.69 8.27
C THR A 108 -31.80 -10.53 7.39
N ALA A 109 -30.50 -10.21 7.36
CA ALA A 109 -29.95 -9.11 6.59
C ALA A 109 -30.08 -9.31 5.06
N LEU A 110 -30.01 -8.20 4.34
CA LEU A 110 -29.82 -8.14 2.89
C LEU A 110 -28.40 -7.63 2.63
N THR A 111 -27.80 -7.98 1.49
CA THR A 111 -26.57 -7.29 1.04
C THR A 111 -26.86 -5.80 0.84
N PRO A 112 -25.83 -4.93 0.77
CA PRO A 112 -26.03 -3.57 0.31
C PRO A 112 -26.68 -3.55 -1.08
N PRO A 113 -27.42 -2.48 -1.41
CA PRO A 113 -28.00 -2.32 -2.74
C PRO A 113 -26.91 -2.23 -3.81
N SER A 114 -27.21 -2.69 -5.02
CA SER A 114 -26.33 -2.59 -6.20
C SER A 114 -25.89 -1.15 -6.51
N SER A 115 -26.64 -0.15 -6.02
CA SER A 115 -26.26 1.27 -6.07
C SER A 115 -24.93 1.58 -5.38
N TRP A 116 -24.54 0.87 -4.31
CA TRP A 116 -23.22 1.02 -3.65
C TRP A 116 -22.06 0.66 -4.60
N TYR A 117 -22.29 -0.27 -5.52
CA TYR A 117 -21.26 -0.80 -6.42
C TYR A 117 -21.28 -0.13 -7.81
N THR A 118 -22.39 0.52 -8.18
CA THR A 118 -22.64 1.02 -9.53
C THR A 118 -22.80 2.53 -9.61
N ASN A 119 -23.21 3.21 -8.53
CA ASN A 119 -23.41 4.66 -8.57
C ASN A 119 -22.05 5.41 -8.49
N PRO A 120 -21.71 6.26 -9.47
CA PRO A 120 -20.45 6.99 -9.49
C PRO A 120 -20.22 7.91 -8.29
N SER A 121 -21.26 8.31 -7.56
CA SER A 121 -21.14 9.16 -6.38
C SER A 121 -20.47 8.50 -5.19
N PHE A 122 -20.46 7.16 -5.11
CA PHE A 122 -19.79 6.43 -4.02
C PHE A 122 -18.28 6.60 -4.06
N HIS A 123 -17.65 6.59 -5.24
CA HIS A 123 -16.19 6.61 -5.34
C HIS A 123 -15.50 7.81 -4.63
N PRO A 124 -15.91 9.09 -4.81
CA PRO A 124 -15.32 10.19 -4.05
C PRO A 124 -15.70 10.16 -2.56
N LEU A 125 -16.91 9.69 -2.21
CA LEU A 125 -17.30 9.51 -0.80
C LEU A 125 -16.38 8.50 -0.11
N GLU A 126 -16.23 7.30 -0.70
CA GLU A 126 -15.36 6.21 -0.23
C GLU A 126 -13.92 6.66 -0.07
N LEU A 127 -13.33 7.34 -1.07
CA LEU A 127 -11.99 7.92 -0.95
C LEU A 127 -11.89 8.82 0.30
N SER A 128 -12.83 9.77 0.45
CA SER A 128 -12.82 10.73 1.55
C SER A 128 -13.14 10.16 2.94
N ARG A 129 -13.85 9.04 3.03
CA ARG A 129 -14.39 8.48 4.28
C ARG A 129 -13.71 7.20 4.76
N VAL A 130 -13.19 6.41 3.84
CA VAL A 130 -12.65 5.07 4.07
C VAL A 130 -11.14 5.06 3.83
N PHE A 131 -10.70 5.51 2.65
CA PHE A 131 -9.29 5.42 2.26
C PHE A 131 -8.42 6.55 2.84
N TYR A 132 -9.00 7.74 3.08
CA TYR A 132 -8.28 8.92 3.60
C TYR A 132 -8.48 9.17 5.11
N THR A 133 -8.92 8.18 5.87
CA THR A 133 -9.27 8.36 7.30
C THR A 133 -8.44 7.53 8.28
N GLY A 134 -7.59 6.62 7.81
CA GLY A 134 -6.79 5.74 8.66
C GLY A 134 -5.48 5.28 8.02
N TRP A 135 -4.95 4.18 8.55
CA TRP A 135 -3.77 3.49 8.03
C TRP A 135 -4.05 2.76 6.73
N GLN A 136 -3.10 2.81 5.81
CA GLN A 136 -3.12 2.17 4.50
C GLN A 136 -1.77 1.51 4.25
N ALA A 137 -1.74 0.22 3.92
CA ALA A 137 -0.53 -0.43 3.45
C ALA A 137 -0.16 0.12 2.05
N VAL A 138 1.10 0.54 1.87
CA VAL A 138 1.56 1.23 0.65
C VAL A 138 2.79 0.59 -0.02
N GLY A 139 3.45 -0.31 0.68
CA GLY A 139 4.71 -0.92 0.27
C GLY A 139 5.25 -1.88 1.32
N TYR A 140 6.46 -2.37 1.11
CA TYR A 140 7.12 -3.34 1.98
C TYR A 140 8.50 -2.85 2.43
N SER A 141 8.95 -3.31 3.60
CA SER A 141 10.13 -2.81 4.31
C SER A 141 11.42 -2.90 3.49
N GLN A 142 11.54 -3.92 2.63
CA GLN A 142 12.68 -4.10 1.75
C GLN A 142 12.76 -3.11 0.57
N GLN A 143 11.74 -2.28 0.34
CA GLN A 143 11.87 -1.12 -0.56
C GLN A 143 12.74 -0.01 0.06
N LEU A 144 13.06 -0.14 1.35
CA LEU A 144 13.76 0.83 2.17
C LEU A 144 14.87 0.13 2.99
N GLU A 145 15.63 -0.80 2.41
CA GLU A 145 16.72 -1.49 3.15
C GLU A 145 17.85 -0.52 3.55
N ASN A 146 18.20 0.44 2.68
CA ASN A 146 19.38 1.29 2.84
C ASN A 146 19.01 2.78 3.07
N PRO A 147 19.87 3.56 3.74
CA PRO A 147 19.74 5.02 3.79
C PRO A 147 19.71 5.64 2.39
N GLY A 148 18.78 6.56 2.15
CA GLY A 148 18.52 7.18 0.86
C GLY A 148 17.57 6.41 -0.06
N ASP A 149 17.21 5.16 0.26
CA ASP A 149 16.21 4.41 -0.51
C ASP A 149 14.84 5.08 -0.40
N PHE A 150 14.09 5.09 -1.51
CA PHE A 150 12.74 5.65 -1.59
C PHE A 150 11.84 4.87 -2.55
N PHE A 151 10.54 4.98 -2.35
CA PHE A 151 9.53 4.61 -3.33
C PHE A 151 8.39 5.64 -3.38
N THR A 152 7.66 5.64 -4.48
CA THR A 152 6.49 6.51 -4.71
C THR A 152 5.26 5.68 -5.06
N GLY A 153 4.08 6.27 -4.86
CA GLY A 153 2.81 5.68 -5.26
C GLY A 153 1.66 6.67 -5.07
N SER A 154 0.45 6.19 -5.33
CA SER A 154 -0.76 7.00 -5.14
C SER A 154 -1.98 6.19 -4.72
N LEU A 155 -2.83 6.84 -3.92
CA LEU A 155 -4.14 6.34 -3.51
C LEU A 155 -5.19 7.41 -3.86
N GLY A 156 -6.00 7.14 -4.88
CA GLY A 156 -6.86 8.16 -5.51
C GLY A 156 -6.04 9.37 -5.98
N ASN A 157 -6.26 10.56 -5.40
CA ASN A 157 -5.52 11.79 -5.70
C ASN A 157 -4.34 12.09 -4.76
N VAL A 158 -4.06 11.22 -3.77
CA VAL A 158 -2.94 11.38 -2.83
C VAL A 158 -1.68 10.77 -3.43
N GLU A 159 -0.85 11.61 -4.04
CA GLU A 159 0.51 11.28 -4.51
C GLU A 159 1.51 11.33 -3.34
N TYR A 160 2.22 10.23 -3.08
CA TYR A 160 3.13 10.11 -1.93
C TYR A 160 4.54 9.63 -2.32
N VAL A 161 5.51 9.99 -1.48
CA VAL A 161 6.87 9.46 -1.47
C VAL A 161 7.20 8.99 -0.07
N VAL A 162 7.78 7.81 0.06
CA VAL A 162 8.32 7.26 1.32
C VAL A 162 9.81 7.01 1.12
N CYS A 163 10.63 7.38 2.10
CA CYS A 163 12.08 7.20 2.04
C CYS A 163 12.67 6.81 3.40
N ARG A 164 13.85 6.18 3.40
CA ARG A 164 14.72 6.13 4.57
C ARG A 164 15.72 7.29 4.47
N ASP A 165 15.78 8.16 5.48
CA ASP A 165 16.77 9.22 5.52
C ASP A 165 18.18 8.71 5.87
N LEU A 166 19.15 9.63 5.89
CA LEU A 166 20.56 9.29 6.12
C LEU A 166 20.86 8.88 7.56
N ASP A 167 19.96 9.21 8.51
CA ASP A 167 20.03 8.78 9.91
C ASP A 167 19.28 7.44 10.13
N GLY A 168 18.74 6.85 9.06
CA GLY A 168 18.08 5.54 9.06
C GLY A 168 16.58 5.58 9.38
N LYS A 169 15.99 6.77 9.57
CA LYS A 169 14.58 6.96 9.93
C LYS A 169 13.71 6.97 8.66
N ILE A 170 12.55 6.29 8.73
CA ILE A 170 11.60 6.26 7.61
C ILE A 170 10.72 7.50 7.66
N ASN A 171 10.63 8.26 6.56
CA ASN A 171 9.78 9.45 6.45
C ASN A 171 8.83 9.31 5.25
N ALA A 172 7.66 9.93 5.32
CA ALA A 172 6.75 10.02 4.19
C ALA A 172 6.22 11.45 3.98
N PHE A 173 5.97 11.80 2.73
CA PHE A 173 5.51 13.12 2.31
C PHE A 173 4.55 13.02 1.14
N HIS A 174 3.70 14.04 0.98
CA HIS A 174 3.07 14.29 -0.31
C HIS A 174 4.17 14.55 -1.36
N ASN A 175 4.14 13.80 -2.47
CA ASN A 175 5.11 13.87 -3.57
C ASN A 175 4.88 15.09 -4.47
N VAL A 176 4.68 16.27 -3.87
CA VAL A 176 4.21 17.49 -4.55
C VAL A 176 5.09 18.66 -4.16
N CYS A 177 5.74 19.27 -5.16
CA CYS A 177 6.60 20.43 -4.96
C CYS A 177 5.80 21.64 -4.46
N ARG A 178 6.22 22.20 -3.31
CA ARG A 178 5.62 23.40 -2.69
C ARG A 178 5.77 24.70 -3.48
N HIS A 179 6.48 24.68 -4.61
CA HIS A 179 6.56 25.80 -5.55
C HIS A 179 5.31 25.84 -6.45
N HIS A 180 5.26 24.97 -7.46
CA HIS A 180 4.25 24.95 -8.52
C HIS A 180 3.77 23.52 -8.79
N ALA A 181 3.50 22.75 -7.72
CA ALA A 181 2.81 21.44 -7.71
C ALA A 181 3.37 20.30 -8.59
N SER A 182 4.56 20.44 -9.20
CA SER A 182 5.24 19.34 -9.88
C SER A 182 5.44 18.15 -8.94
N LEU A 183 5.22 16.94 -9.44
CA LEU A 183 5.73 15.74 -8.78
C LEU A 183 7.26 15.85 -8.63
N LEU A 184 7.80 15.32 -7.53
CA LEU A 184 9.22 15.42 -7.20
C LEU A 184 9.97 14.18 -7.68
N MET A 185 9.46 13.02 -7.30
CA MET A 185 10.05 11.71 -7.55
C MET A 185 9.07 10.82 -8.32
N SER A 186 9.61 9.78 -8.95
CA SER A 186 8.82 8.73 -9.62
C SER A 186 9.48 7.37 -9.40
N GLN A 187 8.69 6.30 -9.45
CA GLN A 187 9.15 4.92 -9.23
C GLN A 187 9.79 4.74 -7.84
N SER A 188 10.82 3.90 -7.74
CA SER A 188 11.67 3.71 -6.57
C SER A 188 13.15 3.85 -6.97
N GLY A 189 14.02 4.06 -5.98
CA GLY A 189 15.46 4.18 -6.19
C GLY A 189 16.16 4.68 -4.93
N GLN A 190 17.38 5.20 -5.10
CA GLN A 190 18.17 5.77 -4.00
C GLN A 190 18.55 7.23 -4.32
N THR A 191 18.42 8.13 -3.34
CA THR A 191 18.85 9.53 -3.46
C THR A 191 19.27 10.13 -2.12
N SER A 192 20.08 11.19 -2.13
CA SER A 192 20.43 11.98 -0.94
C SER A 192 19.52 13.20 -0.72
N CYS A 193 18.69 13.55 -1.72
CA CYS A 193 17.73 14.67 -1.66
C CYS A 193 16.67 14.55 -2.77
N PHE A 194 15.53 15.22 -2.58
CA PHE A 194 14.49 15.31 -3.61
C PHE A 194 14.67 16.59 -4.43
N VAL A 195 14.93 16.48 -5.73
CA VAL A 195 15.12 17.62 -6.62
C VAL A 195 13.91 17.75 -7.55
N CYS A 196 13.14 18.82 -7.39
CA CYS A 196 12.00 19.12 -8.25
C CYS A 196 12.43 19.24 -9.73
N PRO A 197 11.92 18.39 -10.64
CA PRO A 197 12.35 18.36 -12.04
C PRO A 197 11.95 19.63 -12.80
N TYR A 198 10.94 20.37 -12.34
CA TYR A 198 10.44 21.56 -13.02
C TYR A 198 11.36 22.79 -12.85
N HIS A 199 11.82 23.06 -11.62
CA HIS A 199 12.55 24.30 -11.29
C HIS A 199 13.82 24.09 -10.46
N GLY A 200 14.15 22.86 -10.07
CA GLY A 200 15.35 22.56 -9.29
C GLY A 200 15.30 23.04 -7.83
N TRP A 201 14.11 23.21 -7.25
CA TRP A 201 13.97 23.29 -5.79
C TRP A 201 14.37 21.96 -5.16
N THR A 202 15.20 21.98 -4.13
CA THR A 202 15.78 20.79 -3.50
C THR A 202 15.29 20.67 -2.06
N TYR A 203 14.80 19.49 -1.70
CA TYR A 203 14.34 19.14 -0.36
C TYR A 203 15.24 18.05 0.24
N GLY A 204 15.46 18.09 1.55
CA GLY A 204 16.09 16.98 2.28
C GLY A 204 15.16 15.76 2.37
N LEU A 205 15.72 14.62 2.79
CA LEU A 205 14.94 13.41 3.10
C LEU A 205 14.09 13.54 4.38
N ASP A 206 14.32 14.61 5.15
CA ASP A 206 13.48 15.10 6.24
C ASP A 206 12.29 15.98 5.77
N GLY A 207 12.22 16.26 4.46
CA GLY A 207 11.23 17.13 3.83
C GLY A 207 11.56 18.62 3.88
N SER A 208 12.65 19.03 4.54
CA SER A 208 13.01 20.46 4.64
C SER A 208 13.40 21.04 3.28
N LEU A 209 12.99 22.27 2.97
CA LEU A 209 13.41 22.95 1.74
C LEU A 209 14.85 23.43 1.87
N ALA A 210 15.81 22.63 1.39
CA ALA A 210 17.24 22.94 1.46
C ALA A 210 17.66 24.05 0.47
N LYS A 211 17.01 24.15 -0.69
CA LYS A 211 17.36 25.11 -1.74
C LYS A 211 16.16 25.52 -2.60
N ALA A 212 15.89 26.83 -2.68
CA ALA A 212 15.01 27.42 -3.67
C ALA A 212 15.83 28.20 -4.71
N THR A 213 15.65 27.90 -5.99
CA THR A 213 16.41 28.49 -7.09
C THR A 213 15.85 29.84 -7.52
N ARG A 214 16.72 30.77 -7.92
CA ARG A 214 16.37 32.08 -8.54
C ARG A 214 15.36 32.95 -7.75
N ILE A 215 15.27 32.79 -6.44
CA ILE A 215 14.33 33.51 -5.57
C ILE A 215 14.64 35.02 -5.36
N THR A 216 15.68 35.57 -5.99
CA THR A 216 16.07 36.97 -5.82
C THR A 216 14.91 37.91 -6.16
N GLY A 217 14.54 38.78 -5.21
CA GLY A 217 13.45 39.75 -5.37
C GLY A 217 12.09 39.28 -4.85
N ILE A 218 11.94 38.02 -4.44
CA ILE A 218 10.75 37.58 -3.70
C ILE A 218 10.68 38.32 -2.35
N LYS A 219 9.47 38.70 -1.93
CA LYS A 219 9.21 39.32 -0.62
C LYS A 219 8.41 38.36 0.25
N ASN A 220 8.59 38.46 1.56
CA ASN A 220 7.84 37.67 2.56
C ASN A 220 7.94 36.14 2.34
N PHE A 221 9.08 35.66 1.87
CA PHE A 221 9.34 34.23 1.65
C PHE A 221 10.25 33.69 2.75
N ASN A 222 9.72 32.80 3.58
CA ASN A 222 10.48 32.06 4.58
C ASN A 222 10.62 30.61 4.13
N VAL A 223 11.83 30.19 3.79
CA VAL A 223 12.17 28.83 3.32
C VAL A 223 11.58 27.73 4.23
N LYS A 224 11.48 27.98 5.55
CA LYS A 224 10.96 27.01 6.53
C LYS A 224 9.46 26.71 6.39
N GLU A 225 8.68 27.59 5.75
CA GLU A 225 7.24 27.40 5.52
C GLU A 225 6.93 26.55 4.27
N PHE A 226 7.95 26.32 3.44
CA PHE A 226 7.85 25.65 2.13
C PHE A 226 8.52 24.27 2.09
N GLY A 227 8.75 23.63 3.24
CA GLY A 227 9.08 22.20 3.30
C GLY A 227 7.92 21.30 2.83
N LEU A 228 8.22 20.04 2.48
CA LEU A 228 7.20 19.08 2.05
C LEU A 228 6.15 18.84 3.14
N ILE A 229 4.90 18.58 2.74
CA ILE A 229 3.84 18.25 3.69
C ILE A 229 4.04 16.78 4.11
N PRO A 230 4.27 16.50 5.40
CA PRO A 230 4.50 15.13 5.87
C PRO A 230 3.21 14.32 5.88
N ILE A 231 3.37 13.01 5.78
CA ILE A 231 2.33 12.00 6.02
C ILE A 231 2.83 11.12 7.18
N LYS A 232 1.97 10.78 8.15
CA LYS A 232 2.33 9.91 9.28
C LYS A 232 2.65 8.51 8.71
N VAL A 233 3.85 8.00 8.96
CA VAL A 233 4.33 6.70 8.49
C VAL A 233 4.63 5.76 9.67
N GLY A 234 4.45 4.47 9.41
CA GLY A 234 4.68 3.37 10.33
C GLY A 234 5.05 2.10 9.58
N ALA A 235 5.41 1.07 10.33
CA ALA A 235 5.66 -0.27 9.82
C ALA A 235 4.95 -1.29 10.71
N TRP A 236 4.59 -2.42 10.13
CA TRP A 236 4.09 -3.60 10.84
C TRP A 236 4.53 -4.85 10.09
N GLY A 237 5.36 -5.69 10.72
CA GLY A 237 5.97 -6.86 10.08
C GLY A 237 6.76 -6.48 8.82
N PRO A 238 6.49 -7.08 7.65
CA PRO A 238 7.14 -6.72 6.39
C PRO A 238 6.54 -5.47 5.72
N PHE A 239 5.47 -4.85 6.23
CA PHE A 239 4.73 -3.80 5.53
C PHE A 239 5.07 -2.37 5.98
N ILE A 240 4.96 -1.43 5.05
CA ILE A 240 5.06 0.01 5.27
C ILE A 240 3.67 0.63 5.11
N LEU A 241 3.27 1.43 6.09
CA LEU A 241 1.93 2.00 6.18
C LEU A 241 1.96 3.52 6.27
N LEU A 242 0.97 4.16 5.63
CA LEU A 242 0.71 5.60 5.76
C LEU A 242 -0.64 5.82 6.43
N ASN A 243 -0.70 6.74 7.41
CA ASN A 243 -1.96 7.22 7.96
C ASN A 243 -2.37 8.50 7.25
N LEU A 244 -3.48 8.45 6.52
CA LEU A 244 -3.98 9.56 5.71
C LEU A 244 -5.04 10.42 6.43
N GLY A 245 -5.60 9.93 7.54
CA GLY A 245 -6.61 10.65 8.33
C GLY A 245 -6.06 11.76 9.22
N ALA A 246 -4.77 11.72 9.53
CA ALA A 246 -4.12 12.71 10.38
C ALA A 246 -3.87 14.04 9.61
N ALA A 247 -4.85 14.94 9.65
CA ALA A 247 -4.69 16.31 9.15
C ALA A 247 -3.51 17.02 9.86
N THR A 248 -2.35 17.06 9.19
CA THR A 248 -1.13 17.75 9.64
C THR A 248 -0.64 17.35 11.04
N SER A 249 -0.41 16.06 11.28
CA SER A 249 0.45 15.64 12.41
C SER A 249 1.86 16.21 12.22
N THR A 250 2.41 16.86 13.25
CA THR A 250 3.83 17.24 13.32
C THR A 250 4.74 16.04 13.58
N GLN A 251 4.17 14.90 13.96
CA GLN A 251 4.86 13.66 14.26
C GLN A 251 4.83 12.77 13.02
N GLN A 252 5.97 12.68 12.35
CA GLN A 252 6.15 11.93 11.09
C GLN A 252 6.16 10.41 11.30
N ASN A 253 6.67 9.96 12.45
CA ASN A 253 6.96 8.55 12.72
C ASN A 253 6.16 8.02 13.89
N THR A 254 5.83 6.74 13.77
CA THR A 254 5.05 5.98 14.74
C THR A 254 5.79 4.68 15.04
N ASP A 255 5.82 4.25 16.30
CA ASP A 255 6.30 2.91 16.63
C ASP A 255 5.32 1.83 16.15
N GLU A 256 5.85 0.62 15.95
CA GLU A 256 5.12 -0.53 15.41
C GLU A 256 3.94 -0.93 16.29
N SER A 257 4.07 -0.88 17.62
CA SER A 257 2.98 -1.13 18.57
C SER A 257 1.78 -0.20 18.37
N THR A 258 2.02 1.11 18.21
CA THR A 258 0.94 2.07 17.99
C THR A 258 0.32 1.91 16.60
N VAL A 259 1.08 1.47 15.59
CA VAL A 259 0.54 1.13 14.25
C VAL A 259 -0.33 -0.11 14.33
N GLU A 260 0.12 -1.14 15.03
CA GLU A 260 -0.60 -2.39 15.30
C GLU A 260 -1.96 -2.10 15.95
N ASP A 261 -1.98 -1.41 17.08
CA ASP A 261 -3.20 -1.02 17.81
C ASP A 261 -4.15 -0.16 16.94
N GLU A 262 -3.64 0.86 16.26
CA GLU A 262 -4.47 1.78 15.46
C GLU A 262 -5.03 1.12 14.18
N TRP A 263 -4.29 0.21 13.55
CA TRP A 263 -4.64 -0.42 12.26
C TRP A 263 -5.48 -1.68 12.42
N LEU A 264 -5.06 -2.61 13.29
CA LEU A 264 -5.73 -3.90 13.49
C LEU A 264 -6.90 -3.79 14.49
N GLY A 265 -6.92 -2.76 15.34
CA GLY A 265 -7.91 -2.54 16.39
C GLY A 265 -7.59 -3.32 17.67
N ASP A 266 -8.53 -3.38 18.61
CA ASP A 266 -8.37 -4.20 19.83
C ASP A 266 -8.41 -5.70 19.49
N CYS A 267 -7.24 -6.22 19.15
CA CYS A 267 -7.00 -7.62 18.87
C CYS A 267 -5.87 -8.11 19.77
N SER A 268 -6.23 -8.45 21.01
CA SER A 268 -5.34 -9.12 21.98
C SER A 268 -4.75 -10.46 21.48
N GLU A 269 -5.19 -10.94 20.30
CA GLU A 269 -4.75 -12.15 19.62
C GLU A 269 -3.94 -11.87 18.32
N ILE A 270 -3.32 -10.70 18.12
CA ILE A 270 -2.50 -10.41 16.92
C ILE A 270 -1.35 -11.41 16.69
N GLN A 271 -0.88 -12.09 17.75
CA GLN A 271 -0.02 -13.28 17.69
C GLN A 271 -0.59 -14.44 16.82
N THR A 272 -1.84 -14.36 16.37
CA THR A 272 -2.53 -15.35 15.54
C THR A 272 -2.21 -15.21 14.05
N ILE A 273 -1.77 -14.03 13.57
CA ILE A 273 -1.21 -13.88 12.21
C ILE A 273 0.25 -14.37 12.22
N LYS A 274 0.43 -15.66 12.55
CA LYS A 274 1.73 -16.28 12.79
C LYS A 274 2.63 -16.24 11.56
N GLY A 275 3.88 -15.85 11.77
CA GLY A 275 4.92 -15.86 10.73
C GLY A 275 4.74 -14.78 9.65
N VAL A 276 4.09 -13.66 9.98
CA VAL A 276 4.10 -12.43 9.18
C VAL A 276 5.03 -11.44 9.85
N ASP A 277 6.32 -11.58 9.55
CA ASP A 277 7.38 -10.78 10.17
C ASP A 277 8.47 -10.41 9.15
N SER A 278 9.47 -9.65 9.59
CA SER A 278 10.53 -9.10 8.75
C SER A 278 11.58 -10.12 8.26
N SER A 279 11.47 -11.40 8.64
CA SER A 279 12.30 -12.48 8.09
C SER A 279 11.84 -12.97 6.71
N LEU A 280 10.57 -12.71 6.36
CA LEU A 280 10.03 -12.99 5.03
C LEU A 280 10.75 -12.15 3.97
N ARG A 281 11.04 -12.78 2.83
CA ARG A 281 11.77 -12.18 1.70
C ARG A 281 10.83 -11.99 0.52
N PHE A 282 10.74 -10.75 0.04
CA PHE A 282 10.00 -10.38 -1.15
C PHE A 282 10.55 -11.10 -2.40
N ILE A 283 9.65 -11.69 -3.17
CA ILE A 283 9.94 -12.35 -4.45
C ILE A 283 9.62 -11.41 -5.60
N CYS A 284 8.35 -11.04 -5.75
CA CYS A 284 7.89 -10.18 -6.85
C CYS A 284 6.55 -9.51 -6.53
N ARG A 285 6.22 -8.49 -7.33
CA ARG A 285 4.92 -7.82 -7.35
C ARG A 285 4.20 -8.12 -8.67
N ARG A 286 2.95 -8.56 -8.60
CA ARG A 286 2.00 -8.58 -9.73
C ARG A 286 0.90 -7.54 -9.51
N SER A 287 0.22 -7.12 -10.56
CA SER A 287 -0.82 -6.09 -10.46
C SER A 287 -1.84 -6.25 -11.58
N TYR A 288 -3.11 -6.42 -11.19
CA TYR A 288 -4.22 -6.67 -12.09
C TYR A 288 -5.17 -5.49 -12.05
N THR A 289 -5.56 -4.95 -13.21
CA THR A 289 -6.66 -3.97 -13.31
C THR A 289 -7.91 -4.75 -13.66
N ILE A 290 -8.96 -4.63 -12.83
CA ILE A 290 -10.18 -5.43 -12.91
C ILE A 290 -11.36 -4.49 -13.17
N GLU A 291 -12.23 -4.83 -14.13
CA GLU A 291 -13.43 -4.06 -14.45
C GLU A 291 -14.59 -4.30 -13.45
N CYS A 292 -14.29 -4.20 -12.15
CA CYS A 292 -15.26 -4.27 -11.06
C CYS A 292 -15.06 -3.14 -10.03
N ASN A 293 -16.09 -2.83 -9.24
CA ASN A 293 -15.94 -2.00 -8.05
C ASN A 293 -15.00 -2.70 -7.04
N TRP A 294 -14.17 -1.94 -6.32
CA TRP A 294 -13.22 -2.52 -5.36
C TRP A 294 -13.89 -3.44 -4.33
N LYS A 295 -15.12 -3.11 -3.90
CA LYS A 295 -15.90 -3.91 -2.95
C LYS A 295 -16.25 -5.30 -3.48
N VAL A 296 -16.45 -5.47 -4.79
CA VAL A 296 -16.75 -6.79 -5.38
C VAL A 296 -15.59 -7.77 -5.17
N PHE A 297 -14.35 -7.29 -5.27
CA PHE A 297 -13.17 -8.13 -5.00
C PHE A 297 -12.98 -8.41 -3.50
N VAL A 298 -13.36 -7.46 -2.63
CA VAL A 298 -13.39 -7.68 -1.17
C VAL A 298 -14.46 -8.71 -0.80
N ASP A 299 -15.68 -8.59 -1.36
CA ASP A 299 -16.77 -9.55 -1.15
C ASP A 299 -16.37 -10.96 -1.59
N ASN A 300 -15.74 -11.10 -2.76
CA ASN A 300 -15.21 -12.38 -3.26
C ASN A 300 -14.24 -13.05 -2.26
N TYR A 301 -13.42 -12.26 -1.56
CA TYR A 301 -12.47 -12.76 -0.55
C TYR A 301 -13.13 -13.12 0.80
N LEU A 302 -14.28 -12.51 1.12
CA LEU A 302 -14.91 -12.57 2.44
C LEU A 302 -16.12 -13.52 2.53
N ASP A 303 -16.27 -14.43 1.57
CA ASP A 303 -17.41 -15.34 1.53
C ASP A 303 -17.27 -16.59 2.43
N GLY A 304 -16.17 -16.71 3.18
CA GLY A 304 -15.89 -17.87 4.03
C GLY A 304 -15.46 -19.11 3.23
N GLY A 305 -14.84 -18.92 2.06
CA GLY A 305 -14.39 -19.99 1.18
C GLY A 305 -15.53 -20.63 0.38
N TYR A 306 -16.68 -19.97 0.26
CA TYR A 306 -17.91 -20.56 -0.26
C TYR A 306 -17.87 -20.80 -1.78
N HIS A 307 -17.22 -19.91 -2.54
CA HIS A 307 -16.99 -20.06 -3.99
C HIS A 307 -15.87 -21.07 -4.31
N VAL A 308 -14.91 -21.27 -3.41
CA VAL A 308 -13.66 -22.05 -3.65
C VAL A 308 -13.91 -23.45 -4.26
N PRO A 309 -14.86 -24.27 -3.79
CA PRO A 309 -15.09 -25.61 -4.35
C PRO A 309 -15.64 -25.60 -5.79
N TYR A 310 -16.27 -24.50 -6.19
CA TYR A 310 -16.93 -24.33 -7.49
C TYR A 310 -16.04 -23.61 -8.49
N ALA A 311 -15.28 -22.61 -8.02
CA ALA A 311 -14.40 -21.76 -8.81
C ALA A 311 -13.00 -22.37 -8.95
N HIS A 312 -12.33 -22.66 -7.84
CA HIS A 312 -10.88 -22.91 -7.78
C HIS A 312 -10.59 -24.39 -7.57
N LYS A 313 -10.92 -25.22 -8.56
CA LYS A 313 -10.76 -26.69 -8.46
C LYS A 313 -9.34 -27.14 -8.12
N GLY A 314 -8.32 -26.37 -8.53
CA GLY A 314 -6.93 -26.58 -8.13
C GLY A 314 -6.74 -26.35 -6.63
N LEU A 315 -6.99 -25.13 -6.15
CA LEU A 315 -6.86 -24.76 -4.72
C LEU A 315 -7.71 -25.66 -3.80
N ALA A 316 -8.96 -25.90 -4.17
CA ALA A 316 -9.89 -26.76 -3.42
C ALA A 316 -9.38 -28.20 -3.25
N SER A 317 -8.55 -28.71 -4.17
CA SER A 317 -8.00 -30.07 -4.07
C SER A 317 -6.89 -30.20 -3.02
N GLY A 318 -6.24 -29.09 -2.64
CA GLY A 318 -5.19 -29.03 -1.62
C GLY A 318 -5.66 -28.58 -0.23
N LEU A 319 -6.97 -28.45 -0.01
CA LEU A 319 -7.57 -27.91 1.23
C LEU A 319 -8.59 -28.88 1.86
N ASP A 320 -8.61 -28.95 3.18
CA ASP A 320 -9.67 -29.58 3.96
C ASP A 320 -10.81 -28.57 4.21
N LEU A 321 -11.69 -28.43 3.22
CA LEU A 321 -12.78 -27.44 3.23
C LEU A 321 -13.80 -27.66 4.37
N ASP A 322 -13.91 -28.85 4.95
CA ASP A 322 -14.78 -29.12 6.11
C ASP A 322 -14.20 -28.53 7.42
N SER A 323 -12.90 -28.22 7.44
CA SER A 323 -12.21 -27.54 8.55
C SER A 323 -12.31 -26.01 8.52
N TYR A 324 -12.93 -25.43 7.48
CA TYR A 324 -12.93 -23.98 7.26
C TYR A 324 -13.61 -23.23 8.42
N SER A 325 -12.92 -22.21 8.94
CA SER A 325 -13.37 -21.44 10.11
C SER A 325 -13.07 -19.96 9.97
N THR A 326 -13.77 -19.13 10.75
CA THR A 326 -13.60 -17.67 10.71
C THR A 326 -13.75 -17.06 12.10
N THR A 327 -12.78 -16.24 12.48
CA THR A 327 -12.83 -15.35 13.66
C THR A 327 -12.91 -13.90 13.19
N ILE A 328 -13.75 -13.11 13.83
CA ILE A 328 -13.99 -11.69 13.52
C ILE A 328 -13.61 -10.85 14.73
N TYR A 329 -12.81 -9.82 14.50
CA TYR A 329 -12.37 -8.80 15.45
C TYR A 329 -12.90 -7.42 15.00
N GLU A 330 -12.44 -6.32 15.60
CA GLU A 330 -12.91 -4.96 15.27
C GLU A 330 -12.75 -4.62 13.79
N LYS A 331 -11.51 -4.57 13.29
CA LYS A 331 -11.15 -4.19 11.89
C LYS A 331 -10.55 -5.34 11.08
N LEU A 332 -10.51 -6.54 11.65
CA LEU A 332 -9.81 -7.71 11.14
C LEU A 332 -10.76 -8.91 11.13
N SER A 333 -10.70 -9.73 10.09
CA SER A 333 -11.25 -11.09 10.12
C SER A 333 -10.20 -12.09 9.65
N ILE A 334 -10.01 -13.16 10.41
CA ILE A 334 -9.10 -14.26 10.08
C ILE A 334 -9.93 -15.47 9.70
N GLN A 335 -9.74 -15.95 8.47
CA GLN A 335 -10.29 -17.21 7.98
C GLN A 335 -9.16 -18.26 7.98
N LYS A 336 -9.47 -19.52 8.31
CA LYS A 336 -8.50 -20.62 8.40
C LYS A 336 -9.04 -21.86 7.75
N CYS A 337 -8.19 -22.58 7.03
CA CYS A 337 -8.49 -23.88 6.43
C CYS A 337 -7.29 -24.82 6.62
N GLY A 338 -7.54 -26.05 7.06
CA GLY A 338 -6.51 -27.09 7.08
C GLY A 338 -6.05 -27.45 5.67
N GLY A 339 -4.79 -27.89 5.55
CA GLY A 339 -4.27 -28.49 4.33
C GLY A 339 -4.91 -29.86 4.05
N GLY A 340 -5.07 -30.20 2.77
CA GLY A 340 -5.65 -31.46 2.33
C GLY A 340 -4.76 -32.69 2.60
N PRO A 341 -5.19 -33.89 2.18
CA PRO A 341 -4.48 -35.15 2.47
C PRO A 341 -3.02 -35.22 2.01
N THR A 342 -2.63 -34.39 1.03
CA THR A 342 -1.26 -34.27 0.49
C THR A 342 -0.36 -33.32 1.27
N ALA A 343 -0.87 -32.54 2.23
CA ALA A 343 -0.11 -31.54 3.00
C ALA A 343 1.10 -32.11 3.81
N ASN A 344 1.23 -33.43 3.89
CA ASN A 344 2.33 -34.14 4.57
C ASN A 344 3.20 -34.98 3.61
N SER A 345 3.15 -34.77 2.28
CA SER A 345 4.12 -35.40 1.36
C SER A 345 5.50 -34.76 1.46
N ASP A 346 6.57 -35.54 1.22
CA ASP A 346 7.97 -35.05 1.20
C ASP A 346 8.25 -34.01 0.10
N GLU A 347 7.32 -33.83 -0.85
CA GLU A 347 7.31 -32.75 -1.82
C GLU A 347 6.59 -31.54 -1.21
N PHE A 348 7.33 -30.45 -0.97
CA PHE A 348 6.81 -29.23 -0.32
C PHE A 348 5.69 -28.58 -1.15
N ASP A 349 4.44 -28.86 -0.76
CA ASP A 349 3.26 -28.10 -1.16
C ASP A 349 3.31 -26.72 -0.51
N ARG A 350 3.09 -25.65 -1.29
CA ARG A 350 3.06 -24.28 -0.77
C ARG A 350 1.94 -24.08 0.25
N LEU A 351 0.83 -24.82 0.14
CA LEU A 351 -0.34 -24.68 1.03
C LEU A 351 0.00 -25.05 2.48
N GLY A 352 0.92 -26.00 2.67
CA GLY A 352 1.30 -26.50 3.99
C GLY A 352 0.14 -27.14 4.75
N SER A 353 0.25 -27.17 6.08
CA SER A 353 -0.73 -27.83 6.96
C SER A 353 -1.93 -26.95 7.36
N GLU A 354 -1.82 -25.64 7.23
CA GLU A 354 -2.90 -24.65 7.46
C GLU A 354 -2.70 -23.46 6.52
N ALA A 355 -3.76 -23.09 5.81
CA ALA A 355 -3.89 -21.82 5.09
C ALA A 355 -4.64 -20.80 5.97
N LEU A 356 -4.10 -19.60 6.08
CA LEU A 356 -4.66 -18.48 6.85
C LEU A 356 -4.90 -17.28 5.92
N TYR A 357 -6.12 -16.73 5.99
CA TYR A 357 -6.61 -15.64 5.17
C TYR A 357 -7.05 -14.49 6.08
N ALA A 358 -6.18 -13.50 6.30
CA ALA A 358 -6.48 -12.33 7.13
C ALA A 358 -6.92 -11.17 6.23
N TYR A 359 -8.13 -10.67 6.42
CA TYR A 359 -8.59 -9.41 5.84
C TYR A 359 -8.54 -8.30 6.89
N ILE A 360 -7.84 -7.23 6.54
CA ILE A 360 -7.67 -6.01 7.34
C ILE A 360 -8.42 -4.88 6.61
N TYR A 361 -9.43 -4.34 7.29
CA TYR A 361 -10.27 -3.29 6.75
C TYR A 361 -9.45 -2.02 6.43
N PRO A 362 -9.69 -1.35 5.29
CA PRO A 362 -10.79 -1.58 4.35
C PRO A 362 -10.46 -2.45 3.12
N ASN A 363 -9.19 -2.76 2.87
CA ASN A 363 -8.78 -3.15 1.51
C ASN A 363 -7.50 -3.98 1.41
N PHE A 364 -7.02 -4.54 2.52
CA PHE A 364 -5.77 -5.28 2.55
C PHE A 364 -5.99 -6.72 3.03
N MET A 365 -5.45 -7.68 2.29
CA MET A 365 -5.49 -9.10 2.64
C MET A 365 -4.07 -9.64 2.80
N ILE A 366 -3.91 -10.62 3.70
CA ILE A 366 -2.70 -11.41 3.87
C ILE A 366 -3.09 -12.88 3.81
N ASN A 367 -2.48 -13.62 2.88
CA ASN A 367 -2.69 -15.04 2.67
C ASN A 367 -1.40 -15.76 3.04
N ARG A 368 -1.43 -16.58 4.09
CA ARG A 368 -0.28 -17.31 4.62
C ARG A 368 -0.49 -18.81 4.42
N TYR A 369 0.49 -19.43 3.77
CA TYR A 369 0.43 -20.82 3.33
C TYR A 369 1.79 -21.47 3.62
N GLY A 370 1.90 -22.32 4.65
CA GLY A 370 3.18 -22.93 5.02
C GLY A 370 4.34 -21.89 5.04
N PRO A 371 5.37 -22.02 4.18
CA PRO A 371 6.47 -21.07 4.04
C PRO A 371 6.20 -19.90 3.06
N TRP A 372 5.15 -19.97 2.24
CA TRP A 372 4.73 -18.94 1.28
C TRP A 372 3.80 -17.89 1.92
N MET A 373 3.86 -16.66 1.44
CA MET A 373 2.87 -15.62 1.76
C MET A 373 2.61 -14.76 0.54
N ASP A 374 1.36 -14.40 0.33
CA ASP A 374 1.00 -13.32 -0.57
C ASP A 374 -0.02 -12.37 0.06
N THR A 375 -0.25 -11.24 -0.60
CA THR A 375 -1.10 -10.17 -0.09
C THR A 375 -1.96 -9.61 -1.21
N ASN A 376 -3.15 -9.11 -0.87
CA ASN A 376 -4.03 -8.48 -1.85
C ASN A 376 -4.29 -7.03 -1.39
N LEU A 377 -3.71 -6.04 -2.06
CA LEU A 377 -4.03 -4.64 -1.82
C LEU A 377 -4.99 -4.13 -2.89
N VAL A 378 -6.26 -3.94 -2.53
CA VAL A 378 -7.33 -3.51 -3.45
C VAL A 378 -7.40 -1.99 -3.50
N LEU A 379 -7.09 -1.40 -4.66
CA LEU A 379 -7.05 0.05 -4.86
C LEU A 379 -8.20 0.49 -5.78
N PRO A 380 -9.10 1.39 -5.34
CA PRO A 380 -10.18 1.88 -6.20
C PRO A 380 -9.64 2.81 -7.29
N LEU A 381 -9.98 2.53 -8.55
CA LEU A 381 -9.66 3.37 -9.72
C LEU A 381 -10.92 4.04 -10.31
N GLY A 382 -12.06 3.86 -9.67
CA GLY A 382 -13.36 4.39 -10.05
C GLY A 382 -14.49 3.57 -9.41
N HIS A 383 -15.73 3.91 -9.72
CA HIS A 383 -16.90 3.15 -9.25
C HIS A 383 -17.03 1.76 -9.92
N ARG A 384 -16.36 1.54 -11.05
CA ARG A 384 -16.44 0.30 -11.87
C ARG A 384 -15.05 -0.27 -12.20
N LYS A 385 -14.03 0.12 -11.44
CA LYS A 385 -12.66 -0.31 -11.69
C LYS A 385 -11.84 -0.32 -10.41
N CYS A 386 -11.08 -1.38 -10.20
CA CYS A 386 -10.06 -1.45 -9.17
C CYS A 386 -8.74 -1.96 -9.76
N ARG A 387 -7.68 -1.82 -8.98
CA ARG A 387 -6.39 -2.47 -9.21
C ARG A 387 -6.05 -3.25 -7.97
N VAL A 388 -5.84 -4.55 -8.12
CA VAL A 388 -5.37 -5.42 -7.04
C VAL A 388 -3.88 -5.63 -7.21
N VAL A 389 -3.10 -5.25 -6.21
CA VAL A 389 -1.65 -5.45 -6.17
C VAL A 389 -1.36 -6.67 -5.32
N PHE A 390 -0.60 -7.60 -5.88
CA PHE A 390 -0.13 -8.81 -5.21
C PHE A 390 1.37 -8.70 -4.95
N ASP A 391 1.77 -8.69 -3.68
CA ASP A 391 3.16 -8.89 -3.28
C ASP A 391 3.34 -10.30 -2.74
N TYR A 392 4.32 -11.02 -3.29
CA TYR A 392 4.68 -12.39 -2.92
C TYR A 392 5.95 -12.41 -2.07
N PHE A 393 5.93 -13.21 -1.01
CA PHE A 393 7.02 -13.37 -0.05
C PHE A 393 7.23 -14.85 0.30
N LEU A 394 8.46 -15.18 0.70
CA LEU A 394 8.87 -16.53 1.06
C LEU A 394 9.84 -16.50 2.25
N GLU A 395 9.81 -17.54 3.07
CA GLU A 395 10.82 -17.76 4.10
C GLU A 395 12.24 -17.83 3.49
N ALA A 396 13.20 -17.17 4.14
CA ALA A 396 14.58 -17.05 3.64
C ALA A 396 15.26 -18.41 3.37
N SER A 397 14.80 -19.49 4.01
CA SER A 397 15.26 -20.87 3.84
C SER A 397 14.98 -21.48 2.46
N LEU A 398 13.98 -20.98 1.72
CA LEU A 398 13.56 -21.52 0.42
C LEU A 398 13.83 -20.57 -0.76
N MET A 399 14.50 -19.44 -0.53
CA MET A 399 14.76 -18.44 -1.57
C MET A 399 15.64 -18.91 -2.73
N ASP A 400 16.42 -19.98 -2.52
CA ASP A 400 17.24 -20.61 -3.58
C ASP A 400 16.45 -21.68 -4.38
N ASP A 401 15.25 -22.09 -3.94
CA ASP A 401 14.40 -23.04 -4.69
C ASP A 401 13.56 -22.31 -5.75
N THR A 402 14.21 -21.99 -6.87
CA THR A 402 13.56 -21.34 -8.01
C THR A 402 12.39 -22.15 -8.55
N ALA A 403 12.43 -23.49 -8.47
CA ALA A 403 11.38 -24.35 -9.00
C ALA A 403 10.13 -24.32 -8.11
N PHE A 404 10.27 -24.26 -6.79
CA PHE A 404 9.17 -24.02 -5.86
C PHE A 404 8.55 -22.63 -6.07
N ILE A 405 9.38 -21.60 -6.26
CA ILE A 405 8.92 -20.23 -6.52
C ILE A 405 8.11 -20.16 -7.82
N GLU A 406 8.63 -20.70 -8.92
CA GLU A 406 7.95 -20.69 -10.23
C GLU A 406 6.59 -21.41 -10.17
N ARG A 407 6.53 -22.63 -9.61
CA ARG A 407 5.25 -23.36 -9.42
C ARG A 407 4.26 -22.57 -8.58
N SER A 408 4.69 -22.00 -7.46
CA SER A 408 3.82 -21.25 -6.55
C SER A 408 3.26 -19.98 -7.21
N LEU A 409 4.05 -19.31 -8.05
CA LEU A 409 3.63 -18.16 -8.82
C LEU A 409 2.66 -18.51 -9.95
N ASP A 410 2.80 -19.67 -10.59
CA ASP A 410 1.90 -20.14 -11.65
C ASP A 410 0.54 -20.60 -11.08
N GLU A 411 0.55 -21.30 -9.94
CA GLU A 411 -0.68 -21.67 -9.23
C GLU A 411 -1.47 -20.43 -8.76
N SER A 412 -0.75 -19.42 -8.24
CA SER A 412 -1.35 -18.15 -7.84
C SER A 412 -1.94 -17.40 -9.06
N GLU A 413 -1.27 -17.44 -10.22
CA GLU A 413 -1.77 -16.85 -11.46
C GLU A 413 -3.11 -17.47 -11.89
N ILE A 414 -3.26 -18.79 -11.75
CA ILE A 414 -4.50 -19.50 -12.10
C ILE A 414 -5.66 -19.01 -11.23
N VAL A 415 -5.49 -19.00 -9.90
CA VAL A 415 -6.52 -18.54 -8.94
C VAL A 415 -6.89 -17.08 -9.22
N GLN A 416 -5.92 -16.19 -9.41
CA GLN A 416 -6.22 -14.78 -9.67
C GLN A 416 -6.95 -14.57 -11.01
N ASN A 417 -6.62 -15.33 -12.05
CA ASN A 417 -7.37 -15.29 -13.30
C ASN A 417 -8.77 -15.92 -13.21
N GLU A 418 -9.08 -16.71 -12.19
CA GLU A 418 -10.43 -17.20 -11.90
C GLU A 418 -11.23 -16.11 -11.15
N ASP A 419 -10.66 -15.52 -10.09
CA ASP A 419 -11.24 -14.41 -9.32
C ASP A 419 -11.59 -13.18 -10.17
N ILE A 420 -10.69 -12.79 -11.08
CA ILE A 420 -10.90 -11.68 -12.02
C ILE A 420 -12.18 -11.91 -12.85
N LYS A 421 -12.35 -13.12 -13.40
CA LYS A 421 -13.50 -13.46 -14.25
C LYS A 421 -14.81 -13.47 -13.45
N LEU A 422 -14.77 -13.93 -12.20
CA LEU A 422 -15.91 -13.91 -11.28
C LEU A 422 -16.27 -12.47 -10.91
N SER A 423 -15.31 -11.68 -10.46
CA SER A 423 -15.51 -10.28 -10.03
C SER A 423 -16.08 -9.40 -11.14
N GLU A 424 -15.57 -9.51 -12.37
CA GLU A 424 -16.14 -8.81 -13.52
C GLU A 424 -17.52 -9.35 -13.92
N GLY A 425 -17.78 -10.64 -13.70
CA GLY A 425 -19.10 -11.26 -13.86
C GLY A 425 -20.12 -10.69 -12.88
N VAL A 426 -19.76 -10.60 -11.60
CA VAL A 426 -20.58 -10.01 -10.53
C VAL A 426 -20.85 -8.54 -10.81
N GLN A 427 -19.86 -7.75 -11.23
CA GLN A 427 -20.06 -6.35 -11.62
C GLN A 427 -21.12 -6.20 -12.74
N ARG A 428 -21.04 -7.01 -13.80
CA ARG A 428 -22.06 -7.00 -14.86
C ARG A 428 -23.44 -7.45 -14.36
N GLY A 429 -23.49 -8.33 -13.36
CA GLY A 429 -24.72 -8.74 -12.68
C GLY A 429 -25.35 -7.63 -11.85
N LEU A 430 -24.54 -6.88 -11.10
CA LEU A 430 -24.95 -5.72 -10.29
C LEU A 430 -25.48 -4.56 -11.16
N GLU A 431 -24.99 -4.45 -12.40
CA GLU A 431 -25.44 -3.48 -13.41
C GLU A 431 -26.77 -3.89 -14.10
N SER A 432 -27.26 -5.11 -13.85
CA SER A 432 -28.54 -5.58 -14.42
C SER A 432 -29.73 -4.99 -13.65
N PRO A 433 -30.75 -4.43 -14.34
CA PRO A 433 -31.96 -3.92 -13.67
C PRO A 433 -32.80 -5.03 -13.00
N ALA A 434 -32.45 -6.30 -13.20
CA ALA A 434 -33.07 -7.43 -12.53
C ALA A 434 -32.53 -7.69 -11.10
N PHE A 435 -31.40 -7.07 -10.72
CA PHE A 435 -30.79 -7.26 -9.40
C PHE A 435 -30.72 -5.94 -8.62
N SER A 436 -30.96 -6.04 -7.31
CA SER A 436 -30.78 -4.94 -6.37
C SER A 436 -30.03 -5.40 -5.12
N ARG A 437 -30.46 -6.51 -4.50
CA ARG A 437 -29.89 -7.04 -3.26
C ARG A 437 -29.94 -8.56 -3.22
N GLY A 438 -28.97 -9.16 -2.54
CA GLY A 438 -28.91 -10.58 -2.20
C GLY A 438 -29.22 -10.85 -0.73
N ARG A 439 -28.93 -12.09 -0.31
CA ARG A 439 -28.98 -12.57 1.08
C ARG A 439 -27.65 -13.20 1.40
N TYR A 440 -27.17 -13.02 2.62
CA TYR A 440 -25.97 -13.71 3.10
C TYR A 440 -26.27 -15.16 3.45
N ALA A 441 -25.30 -16.05 3.24
CA ALA A 441 -25.20 -17.39 3.79
C ALA A 441 -24.63 -17.30 5.24
N PRO A 442 -25.46 -17.38 6.30
CA PRO A 442 -25.06 -16.93 7.65
C PRO A 442 -23.99 -17.79 8.34
N THR A 443 -23.65 -18.94 7.76
CA THR A 443 -22.61 -19.85 8.25
C THR A 443 -21.21 -19.43 7.81
N VAL A 444 -21.07 -18.85 6.61
CA VAL A 444 -19.79 -18.62 5.91
C VAL A 444 -19.54 -17.15 5.59
N GLU A 445 -20.53 -16.40 5.07
CA GLU A 445 -20.39 -14.98 4.67
C GLU A 445 -20.47 -13.98 5.85
N LYS A 446 -20.13 -14.44 7.07
CA LYS A 446 -20.06 -13.58 8.26
C LYS A 446 -19.06 -12.43 8.13
N PRO A 447 -17.83 -12.61 7.60
CA PRO A 447 -16.89 -11.50 7.54
C PRO A 447 -17.26 -10.51 6.42
N MET A 448 -17.94 -10.94 5.34
CA MET A 448 -18.53 -10.04 4.34
C MET A 448 -19.61 -9.13 4.96
N HIS A 449 -20.51 -9.71 5.77
CA HIS A 449 -21.50 -8.90 6.50
C HIS A 449 -20.83 -7.89 7.45
N HIS A 450 -19.80 -8.32 8.18
CA HIS A 450 -19.02 -7.44 9.06
C HIS A 450 -18.35 -6.30 8.31
N PHE A 451 -17.72 -6.58 7.17
CA PHE A 451 -17.17 -5.57 6.26
C PHE A 451 -18.21 -4.53 5.85
N HIS A 452 -19.41 -4.96 5.45
CA HIS A 452 -20.48 -4.03 5.08
C HIS A 452 -20.97 -3.16 6.24
N CYS A 453 -21.00 -3.69 7.48
CA CYS A 453 -21.29 -2.89 8.67
C CYS A 453 -20.19 -1.84 8.96
N LEU A 454 -18.91 -2.22 8.88
CA LEU A 454 -17.79 -1.27 9.04
C LEU A 454 -17.85 -0.16 7.99
N LEU A 455 -18.04 -0.54 6.72
CA LEU A 455 -18.15 0.38 5.60
C LEU A 455 -19.32 1.37 5.77
N TYR A 456 -20.50 0.89 6.17
CA TYR A 456 -21.64 1.75 6.48
C TYR A 456 -21.28 2.84 7.51
N HIS A 457 -20.63 2.47 8.61
CA HIS A 457 -20.27 3.39 9.68
C HIS A 457 -19.23 4.43 9.25
N ASP A 458 -18.26 4.05 8.40
CA ASP A 458 -17.28 5.00 7.86
C ASP A 458 -17.92 5.97 6.85
N LEU A 459 -18.77 5.48 5.94
CA LEU A 459 -19.43 6.31 4.92
C LEU A 459 -20.29 7.42 5.55
N LEU A 460 -20.89 7.16 6.72
CA LEU A 460 -21.67 8.13 7.49
C LEU A 460 -20.85 9.01 8.47
N ARG A 461 -19.58 8.69 8.74
CA ARG A 461 -18.74 9.50 9.65
C ARG A 461 -18.63 10.94 9.14
N SER A 462 -18.74 11.95 10.01
CA SER A 462 -18.83 13.38 9.63
C SER A 462 -17.48 14.03 9.36
#